data_AF-A0A225VB76-F1
#
_entry.id   AF-A0A225VB76-F1
#
_cell.length_a   1.000
_cell.length_b   1.000
_cell.length_c   1.000
_cell.angle_alpha   90.00
_cell.angle_beta   90.00
_cell.angle_gamma   90.00
#
_symmetry.space_group_name_H-M   'P 1'
#
loop_
_entity.id
_entity.type
_entity.pdbx_description
1 polymer ?
#
loop_
_entity_poly.entity_id
_entity_poly.type
_entity_poly.pdbx_seq_one_letter_code
_entity_poly.pdbx_strand_id
1 'polypeptide(L)' 'MVKLPCGHSFHDHCILSWLRFSVTCPVCHRTIHEKFSG' A
#
# COMPACT_ATOMS: atom_id res chain seq x y z
N MET A 1 10.50 -0.99 6.30
CA MET A 1 10.02 -1.57 5.01
C MET A 1 8.70 -2.29 5.23
N VAL A 2 7.63 -1.85 4.57
CA VAL A 2 6.27 -2.39 4.64
C VAL A 2 6.00 -3.19 3.39
N LYS A 3 5.46 -4.41 3.54
CA LYS A 3 5.00 -5.23 2.42
C LYS A 3 3.49 -5.10 2.27
N LEU A 4 3.06 -4.63 1.10
CA LEU A 4 1.66 -4.51 0.74
C LEU A 4 1.02 -5.89 0.52
N PRO A 5 -0.32 -6.01 0.64
CA PRO A 5 -1.03 -7.26 0.37
C PRO A 5 -0.88 -7.75 -1.08
N CYS A 6 -0.51 -6.85 -1.99
CA CYS A 6 -0.19 -7.20 -3.38
C CYS A 6 1.20 -7.87 -3.55
N GLY A 7 1.98 -8.03 -2.48
CA GLY A 7 3.31 -8.67 -2.47
C GLY A 7 4.50 -7.72 -2.64
N HIS A 8 4.25 -6.43 -2.89
CA HIS A 8 5.30 -5.43 -3.10
C HIS A 8 5.77 -4.80 -1.79
N SER A 9 7.08 -4.60 -1.65
CA SER A 9 7.70 -4.00 -0.47
C SER A 9 8.15 -2.58 -0.75
N PHE A 10 7.87 -1.67 0.17
CA PHE A 10 8.25 -0.26 0.10
C PHE A 10 8.81 0.21 1.43
N HIS A 11 9.58 1.29 1.45
CA HIS A 11 9.94 1.95 2.70
C HIS A 11 8.66 2.54 3.34
N ASP A 12 8.58 2.46 4.66
CA ASP A 12 7.48 3.03 5.47
C ASP A 12 7.23 4.50 5.11
N HIS A 13 8.26 5.35 5.13
CA HIS A 13 8.11 6.76 4.76
C HIS A 13 7.63 6.98 3.32
N CYS A 14 8.12 6.18 2.37
CA CYS A 14 7.71 6.28 0.97
C CYS A 14 6.26 5.86 0.76
N ILE A 15 5.85 4.72 1.32
CA ILE A 15 4.47 4.23 1.18
C ILE A 15 3.49 5.09 1.97
N LEU A 16 3.87 5.60 3.14
CA LEU A 16 3.04 6.54 3.91
C LEU A 16 2.80 7.84 3.15
N SER A 17 3.83 8.38 2.48
CA SER A 17 3.68 9.58 1.65
C SER A 17 2.77 9.33 0.44
N TRP A 18 2.91 8.17 -0.20
CA TRP A 18 2.05 7.76 -1.32
C TRP A 18 0.59 7.57 -0.89
N LEU A 19 0.36 6.89 0.24
CA LEU A 19 -0.97 6.65 0.80
C LEU A 19 -1.74 7.93 1.14
N ARG A 20 -1.06 9.06 1.36
CA ARG A 20 -1.70 10.37 1.52
C ARG A 20 -2.40 10.86 0.25
N PHE A 21 -1.94 10.40 -0.91
CA PHE A 21 -2.47 10.80 -2.22
C PHE A 21 -3.26 9.68 -2.90
N SER A 22 -2.82 8.42 -2.78
CA SER A 22 -3.46 7.27 -3.39
C SER A 22 -3.29 6.00 -2.54
N VAL A 23 -4.41 5.36 -2.20
CA VAL A 23 -4.45 4.10 -1.42
C VAL A 23 -4.22 2.85 -2.26
N THR A 24 -3.54 3.00 -3.40
CA THR A 24 -3.28 1.92 -4.35
C THR A 24 -1.79 1.64 -4.44
N CYS A 25 -1.41 0.42 -4.79
CA CYS A 25 -0.01 0.08 -5.02
C CYS A 25 0.52 0.81 -6.26
N PRO A 26 1.64 1.54 -6.20
CA PRO A 26 2.20 2.25 -7.35
C PRO A 26 2.71 1.33 -8.47
N VAL A 27 2.89 0.03 -8.20
CA VAL A 27 3.43 -0.93 -9.18
C VAL A 27 2.33 -1.69 -9.91
N CYS A 28 1.25 -2.05 -9.21
CA CYS A 28 0.18 -2.87 -9.78
C CYS A 28 -1.22 -2.26 -9.65
N HIS A 29 -1.31 -1.02 -9.14
CA HIS A 29 -2.55 -0.26 -8.95
C HIS A 29 -3.63 -0.96 -8.10
N ARG A 30 -3.26 -2.01 -7.36
CA ARG A 30 -4.17 -2.71 -6.44
C ARG A 30 -4.36 -1.91 -5.16
N THR A 31 -5.62 -1.70 -4.77
CA THR A 31 -6.00 -1.04 -3.52
C THR A 31 -5.43 -1.79 -2.33
N ILE A 32 -4.92 -1.05 -1.35
CA ILE A 32 -4.25 -1.58 -0.16
C ILE A 32 -5.29 -1.98 0.92
N HIS A 33 -6.58 -1.69 0.70
CA HIS A 33 -7.72 -1.89 1.61
C HIS A 33 -8.34 -3.32 1.57
N GLU A 34 -7.62 -4.38 1.28
CA GLU A 34 -8.21 -5.72 1.40
C GLU A 34 -8.12 -6.24 2.86
N LYS A 35 -9.10 -5.74 3.64
CA LYS A 35 -9.80 -6.28 4.83
C LYS A 35 -9.18 -6.15 6.24
N PHE A 36 -9.90 -5.39 7.07
CA PHE A 36 -10.47 -5.92 8.33
C PHE A 36 -11.99 -5.68 8.29
N SER A 37 -12.73 -6.69 7.84
CA SER A 37 -14.15 -6.83 8.19
C SER A 37 -14.16 -7.41 9.60
N GLY A 38 -14.46 -6.58 10.59
CA GLY A 38 -14.95 -6.99 11.91
C GLY A 38 -16.40 -6.58 12.01
#